data_AF-A0A7W8FWN2-F1
#
_entry.id   AF-A0A7W8FWN2-F1
#
_cell.length_a   1.000
_cell.length_b   1.000
_cell.length_c   1.000
_cell.angle_alpha   90.00
_cell.angle_beta   90.00
_cell.angle_gamma   90.00
#
_symmetry.space_group_name_H-M   'P 1'
#
loop_
_entity.id
_entity.type
_entity.pdbx_description
1 polymer ?
#
loop_
_entity_poly.entity_id
_entity_poly.type
_entity_poly.pdbx_seq_one_letter_code
_entity_poly.pdbx_strand_id
1 'polypeptide(L)'
;MISICVVLLVFICICFFQISNLDLIRIEDNTYNSISILIDLSVSLLTLLGILFAVKQLWDSKKLNESQFVMDLNNEFISNPNMLEIERQLEKYFIGKSSFYDLSKLWASSTKERQNLISYLVYFEGLSVSVQRKIIGMESTDDLFAYRFFLAFHNPFLQQEELLDYIHYYRGCFVLYFMLSEVWLKRWILWKNRYPNDTKNEPAIPLFNYSLLDNQSVCDFVVQNKKISRRKIKKIKKMADYIRKKTNKEKSQPIED
;
A
#
# COMPACT_ATOMS: atom_id res chain seq x y z
N MET A 1 -2.96 -17.05 -8.71
CA MET A 1 -2.28 -18.21 -9.35
C MET A 1 -2.68 -19.54 -8.72
N ILE A 2 -2.52 -19.74 -7.40
CA ILE A 2 -2.87 -21.03 -6.75
C ILE A 2 -4.31 -21.48 -7.03
N SER A 3 -5.31 -20.60 -6.97
CA SER A 3 -6.70 -20.97 -7.30
C SER A 3 -6.91 -21.41 -8.75
N ILE A 4 -6.20 -20.82 -9.71
CA ILE A 4 -6.35 -21.18 -11.14
C ILE A 4 -5.73 -22.55 -11.40
N CYS A 5 -4.57 -22.82 -10.80
CA CYS A 5 -3.92 -24.13 -10.92
C CYS A 5 -4.75 -25.24 -10.26
N VAL A 6 -5.38 -24.98 -9.10
CA VAL A 6 -6.28 -25.94 -8.45
C VAL A 6 -7.54 -26.20 -9.30
N VAL A 7 -8.14 -25.15 -9.87
CA VAL A 7 -9.31 -25.30 -10.77
C VAL A 7 -8.94 -26.09 -12.03
N LEU A 8 -7.78 -25.82 -12.64
CA LEU A 8 -7.28 -26.59 -13.78
C LEU A 8 -6.98 -28.03 -13.42
N LEU A 9 -6.40 -28.30 -12.25
CA LEU A 9 -6.05 -29.65 -11.80
C LEU A 9 -7.32 -30.48 -11.54
N VAL A 10 -8.33 -29.89 -10.89
CA VAL A 10 -9.65 -30.52 -10.71
C VAL A 10 -10.31 -30.81 -12.06
N PHE A 11 -10.23 -29.89 -13.01
CA PHE A 11 -10.77 -30.11 -14.35
C PHE A 11 -10.05 -31.24 -15.10
N ILE A 12 -8.73 -31.28 -15.05
CA ILE A 12 -7.93 -32.38 -15.62
C ILE A 12 -8.31 -33.72 -14.98
N CYS A 13 -8.52 -33.76 -13.66
CA CYS A 13 -8.99 -34.97 -12.98
C CYS A 13 -10.38 -35.41 -13.43
N ILE A 14 -11.32 -34.48 -13.64
CA ILE A 14 -12.66 -34.78 -14.16
C ILE A 14 -12.58 -35.33 -15.59
N CYS A 15 -11.80 -34.69 -16.47
CA CYS A 15 -11.58 -35.19 -17.82
C CYS A 15 -10.92 -36.57 -17.82
N PHE A 16 -9.92 -36.79 -16.96
CA PHE A 16 -9.24 -38.08 -16.83
C PHE A 16 -10.18 -39.18 -16.33
N PHE A 17 -11.07 -38.86 -15.39
CA PHE A 17 -12.09 -39.79 -14.89
C PHE A 17 -13.11 -40.14 -15.97
N GLN A 18 -13.55 -39.16 -16.76
CA GLN A 18 -14.45 -39.39 -17.90
C GLN A 18 -13.80 -40.23 -19.01
N ILE A 19 -12.51 -40.01 -19.31
CA ILE A 19 -11.74 -40.82 -20.26
C ILE A 19 -11.51 -42.25 -19.73
N SER A 20 -11.27 -42.41 -18.43
CA SER A 20 -11.08 -43.73 -17.82
C SER A 20 -12.37 -44.57 -17.82
N ASN A 21 -13.53 -43.94 -17.63
CA ASN A 21 -14.83 -44.61 -17.77
C ASN A 21 -15.13 -45.00 -19.23
N LEU A 22 -14.56 -44.29 -20.19
CA LEU A 22 -14.66 -44.54 -21.63
C LEU A 22 -14.01 -45.89 -22.02
N ASP A 23 -12.85 -46.22 -21.44
CA ASP A 23 -12.18 -47.51 -21.68
C ASP A 23 -12.94 -48.70 -21.05
N LEU A 24 -13.72 -48.46 -19.99
CA LEU A 24 -14.46 -49.49 -19.28
C LEU A 24 -15.82 -49.82 -19.93
N ILE A 25 -16.41 -48.88 -20.69
CA ILE A 25 -17.74 -48.98 -21.31
C ILE A 25 -17.67 -49.37 -22.80
N ARG A 26 -16.48 -49.40 -23.41
CA ARG A 26 -16.25 -49.79 -24.83
C ARG A 26 -16.67 -51.23 -25.18
N ILE A 27 -17.23 -51.98 -24.24
CA ILE A 27 -17.72 -53.36 -24.41
C ILE A 27 -19.20 -53.41 -24.87
N GLU A 28 -19.99 -52.33 -24.77
CA GLU A 28 -21.42 -52.37 -25.15
C GLU A 28 -21.94 -51.08 -25.83
N ASP A 29 -22.50 -51.25 -27.03
CA ASP A 29 -23.22 -50.33 -27.94
C ASP A 29 -22.66 -48.92 -28.27
N ASN A 30 -22.42 -48.69 -29.57
CA ASN A 30 -21.36 -47.80 -30.07
C ASN A 30 -21.81 -46.37 -30.48
N THR A 31 -23.11 -46.08 -30.55
CA THR A 31 -23.60 -44.76 -31.07
C THR A 31 -24.18 -43.84 -30.00
N TYR A 32 -25.01 -44.36 -29.10
CA TYR A 32 -25.63 -43.54 -28.03
C TYR A 32 -24.62 -43.09 -26.97
N ASN A 33 -23.65 -43.95 -26.63
CA ASN A 33 -22.59 -43.63 -25.69
C ASN A 33 -21.69 -42.47 -26.19
N SER A 34 -21.37 -42.45 -27.48
CA SER A 34 -20.52 -41.41 -28.09
C SER A 34 -21.16 -40.02 -28.01
N ILE A 35 -22.47 -39.92 -28.21
CA ILE A 35 -23.22 -38.64 -28.13
C ILE A 35 -23.29 -38.16 -26.68
N SER A 36 -23.55 -39.06 -25.72
CA SER A 36 -23.59 -38.70 -24.30
C SER A 36 -22.27 -38.12 -23.80
N ILE A 37 -21.15 -38.73 -24.18
CA ILE A 37 -19.81 -38.26 -23.80
C ILE A 37 -19.50 -36.89 -24.40
N LEU A 38 -19.90 -36.65 -25.65
CA LEU A 38 -19.71 -35.35 -26.30
C LEU A 38 -20.51 -34.25 -25.56
N ILE A 39 -21.75 -34.56 -25.16
CA ILE A 39 -22.57 -33.66 -24.35
C ILE A 39 -21.87 -33.40 -23.01
N ASP A 40 -21.42 -34.43 -22.29
CA ASP A 40 -20.77 -34.28 -20.99
C ASP A 40 -19.47 -33.47 -21.05
N LEU A 41 -18.66 -33.67 -22.10
CA LEU A 41 -17.45 -32.88 -22.34
C LEU A 41 -17.79 -31.42 -22.65
N SER A 42 -18.84 -31.17 -23.43
CA SER A 42 -19.29 -29.82 -23.76
C SER A 42 -19.82 -29.06 -22.54
N VAL A 43 -20.60 -29.74 -21.68
CA VAL A 43 -21.11 -29.19 -20.41
C VAL A 43 -19.97 -28.91 -19.45
N SER A 44 -18.98 -29.81 -19.37
CA SER A 44 -17.78 -29.63 -18.53
C SER A 44 -16.96 -28.42 -18.99
N LEU A 45 -16.74 -28.28 -20.30
CA LEU A 45 -16.03 -27.14 -20.88
C LEU A 45 -16.77 -25.82 -20.61
N LEU A 46 -18.09 -25.80 -20.80
CA LEU A 46 -18.92 -24.62 -20.51
C LEU A 46 -18.88 -24.26 -19.02
N THR A 47 -18.90 -25.27 -18.15
CA THR A 47 -18.78 -25.09 -16.69
C THR A 47 -17.43 -24.47 -16.33
N LEU A 48 -16.32 -24.95 -16.93
CA LEU A 48 -15.00 -24.37 -16.72
C LEU A 48 -14.93 -22.92 -17.19
N LEU A 49 -15.47 -22.61 -18.37
CA LEU A 49 -15.56 -21.24 -18.85
C LEU A 49 -16.37 -20.37 -17.89
N GLY A 50 -17.50 -20.86 -17.39
CA GLY A 50 -18.32 -20.18 -16.39
C GLY A 50 -17.55 -19.86 -15.11
N ILE A 51 -16.77 -20.82 -14.59
CA ILE A 51 -15.92 -20.62 -13.40
C ILE A 51 -14.84 -19.56 -13.69
N LEU A 52 -14.19 -19.61 -14.86
CA LEU A 52 -13.18 -18.61 -15.24
C LEU A 52 -13.78 -17.20 -15.33
N PHE A 53 -14.98 -17.06 -15.92
CA PHE A 53 -15.70 -15.79 -15.95
C PHE A 53 -16.07 -15.31 -14.54
N ALA A 54 -16.57 -16.19 -13.67
CA ALA A 54 -16.89 -15.85 -12.29
C ALA A 54 -15.65 -15.38 -11.51
N VAL A 55 -14.51 -16.07 -11.65
CA VAL A 55 -13.24 -15.67 -11.03
C VAL A 55 -12.79 -14.29 -11.54
N LYS A 56 -12.87 -14.05 -12.85
CA LYS A 56 -12.54 -12.75 -13.43
C LYS A 56 -13.47 -11.64 -12.89
N GLN A 57 -14.77 -11.89 -12.85
CA GLN A 57 -15.76 -10.95 -12.31
C GLN A 57 -15.48 -10.62 -10.83
N LEU A 58 -15.10 -11.60 -10.01
CA LEU A 58 -14.71 -11.37 -8.62
C LEU A 58 -13.45 -10.51 -8.50
N TRP A 59 -12.47 -10.70 -9.39
CA TRP A 59 -11.27 -9.85 -9.41
C TRP A 59 -11.57 -8.42 -9.84
N ASP A 60 -12.38 -8.25 -10.87
CA ASP A 60 -12.78 -6.92 -11.35
C ASP A 60 -13.65 -6.20 -10.31
N SER A 61 -14.58 -6.92 -9.67
CA SER A 61 -15.38 -6.41 -8.54
C SER A 61 -14.51 -6.01 -7.36
N LYS A 62 -13.48 -6.79 -7.02
CA LYS A 62 -12.53 -6.42 -5.97
C LYS A 62 -11.81 -5.10 -6.29
N LYS A 63 -11.31 -4.94 -7.52
CA LYS A 63 -10.63 -3.72 -7.95
C LYS A 63 -11.57 -2.51 -7.92
N LEU A 64 -12.80 -2.68 -8.39
CA LEU A 64 -13.82 -1.62 -8.35
C LEU A 64 -14.12 -1.17 -6.92
N ASN A 65 -14.33 -2.13 -6.01
CA ASN A 65 -14.57 -1.84 -4.60
C ASN A 65 -13.37 -1.14 -3.94
N GLU A 66 -12.15 -1.53 -4.30
CA GLU A 66 -10.92 -0.88 -3.82
C GLU A 66 -10.82 0.58 -4.32
N SER A 67 -11.09 0.83 -5.61
CA SER A 67 -11.11 2.18 -6.16
C SER A 67 -12.20 3.05 -5.54
N GLN A 68 -13.41 2.51 -5.35
CA GLN A 68 -14.50 3.22 -4.70
C GLN A 68 -14.12 3.60 -3.26
N PHE A 69 -13.55 2.67 -2.51
CA PHE A 69 -13.10 2.93 -1.15
C PHE A 69 -12.03 4.03 -1.10
N VAL A 70 -11.04 4.02 -2.00
CA VAL A 70 -10.04 5.11 -2.08
C VAL A 70 -10.68 6.46 -2.41
N MET A 71 -11.67 6.48 -3.29
CA MET A 71 -12.41 7.70 -3.63
C MET A 71 -13.22 8.22 -2.44
N ASP A 72 -13.92 7.33 -1.73
CA ASP A 72 -14.71 7.68 -0.55
C ASP A 72 -13.84 8.26 0.55
N LEU A 73 -12.65 7.68 0.78
CA LEU A 73 -11.67 8.20 1.74
C LEU A 73 -11.18 9.59 1.37
N ASN A 74 -10.84 9.82 0.11
CA ASN A 74 -10.43 11.14 -0.33
C ASN A 74 -11.57 12.16 -0.20
N ASN A 75 -12.81 11.76 -0.50
CA ASN A 75 -13.99 12.61 -0.33
C ASN A 75 -14.25 12.92 1.15
N GLU A 76 -14.12 11.95 2.06
CA GLU A 76 -14.22 12.15 3.50
C GLU A 76 -13.16 13.13 4.00
N PHE A 77 -11.94 13.00 3.50
CA PHE A 77 -10.84 13.89 3.86
C PHE A 77 -11.08 15.33 3.36
N ILE A 78 -11.42 15.51 2.08
CA ILE A 78 -11.61 16.83 1.45
C ILE A 78 -12.87 17.52 1.96
N SER A 79 -13.92 16.77 2.29
CA SER A 79 -15.15 17.35 2.84
C SER A 79 -15.00 17.81 4.29
N ASN A 80 -13.95 17.38 5.00
CA ASN A 80 -13.70 17.77 6.38
C ASN A 80 -12.77 19.01 6.47
N PRO A 81 -13.30 20.22 6.74
CA PRO A 81 -12.49 21.43 6.78
C PRO A 81 -11.41 21.41 7.86
N ASN A 82 -11.63 20.67 8.96
CA ASN A 82 -10.64 20.54 10.02
C ASN A 82 -9.41 19.75 9.55
N MET A 83 -9.61 18.69 8.75
CA MET A 83 -8.51 17.88 8.20
C MET A 83 -7.67 18.68 7.21
N LEU A 84 -8.34 19.43 6.33
CA LEU A 84 -7.68 20.32 5.37
C LEU A 84 -6.86 21.40 6.07
N GLU A 85 -7.37 21.95 7.19
CA GLU A 85 -6.62 22.94 7.94
C GLU A 85 -5.35 22.34 8.57
N ILE A 86 -5.40 21.11 9.10
CA ILE A 86 -4.21 20.42 9.61
C ILE A 86 -3.21 20.16 8.48
N GLU A 87 -3.65 19.66 7.32
CA GLU A 87 -2.79 19.49 6.14
C GLU A 87 -2.10 20.81 5.76
N ARG A 88 -2.85 21.91 5.71
CA ARG A 88 -2.32 23.24 5.37
C ARG A 88 -1.26 23.71 6.36
N GLN A 89 -1.43 23.45 7.66
CA GLN A 89 -0.45 23.85 8.68
C GLN A 89 0.82 23.00 8.61
N LEU A 90 0.67 21.69 8.36
CA LEU A 90 1.80 20.79 8.12
C LEU A 90 2.57 21.19 6.84
N GLU A 91 1.85 21.53 5.78
CA GLU A 91 2.45 22.00 4.53
C GLU A 91 3.19 23.33 4.72
N LYS A 92 2.60 24.30 5.42
CA LYS A 92 3.28 25.57 5.76
C LYS A 92 4.59 25.33 6.49
N TYR A 93 4.62 24.40 7.43
CA TYR A 93 5.86 24.02 8.12
C TYR A 93 6.85 23.38 7.14
N PHE A 94 6.37 22.46 6.30
CA PHE A 94 7.18 21.77 5.32
C PHE A 94 7.88 22.72 4.33
N ILE A 95 7.17 23.74 3.85
CA ILE A 95 7.72 24.76 2.93
C ILE A 95 8.46 25.91 3.66
N GLY A 96 8.69 25.79 4.97
CA GLY A 96 9.45 26.77 5.76
C GLY A 96 8.72 28.08 6.06
N LYS A 97 7.39 28.13 5.90
CA LYS A 97 6.53 29.29 6.22
C LYS A 97 5.94 29.26 7.63
N SER A 98 6.24 28.23 8.42
CA SER A 98 5.82 28.08 9.80
C SER A 98 6.96 27.49 10.62
N SER A 99 7.10 27.92 11.88
CA SER A 99 8.14 27.45 12.79
C SER A 99 7.62 26.36 13.73
N PHE A 100 8.54 25.68 14.41
CA PHE A 100 8.18 24.74 15.49
C PHE A 100 7.37 25.44 16.59
N TYR A 101 7.74 26.68 16.92
CA TYR A 101 7.04 27.48 17.93
C TYR A 101 5.58 27.74 17.53
N ASP A 102 5.31 28.07 16.26
CA ASP A 102 3.95 28.33 15.77
C ASP A 102 3.06 27.09 15.91
N LEU A 103 3.59 25.91 15.56
CA LEU A 103 2.88 24.64 15.74
C LEU A 103 2.63 24.32 17.22
N SER A 104 3.63 24.54 18.08
CA SER A 104 3.52 24.29 19.52
C SER A 104 2.46 25.15 20.19
N LYS A 105 2.30 26.40 19.72
CA LYS A 105 1.25 27.30 20.20
C LYS A 105 -0.13 26.89 19.70
N LEU A 106 -0.23 26.49 18.42
CA LEU A 106 -1.49 26.09 17.80
C LEU A 106 -2.04 24.79 18.40
N TRP A 107 -1.17 23.81 18.62
CA TRP A 107 -1.51 22.48 19.09
C TRP A 107 -1.18 22.25 20.57
N ALA A 108 -1.12 23.34 21.35
CA ALA A 108 -0.97 23.27 22.78
C ALA A 108 -2.04 22.38 23.43
N SER A 109 -1.71 21.80 24.59
CA SER A 109 -2.61 20.91 25.33
C SER A 109 -3.96 21.58 25.60
N SER A 110 -5.06 20.85 25.32
CA SER A 110 -6.46 21.27 25.49
C SER A 110 -7.05 22.23 24.43
N THR A 111 -6.39 22.47 23.30
CA THR A 111 -6.99 23.24 22.19
C THR A 111 -7.89 22.39 21.30
N LYS A 112 -8.87 23.03 20.64
CA LYS A 112 -9.72 22.37 19.63
C LYS A 112 -8.87 21.90 18.44
N GLU A 113 -7.85 22.67 18.11
CA GLU A 113 -6.89 22.42 17.06
C GLU A 113 -6.08 21.15 17.33
N ARG A 114 -5.73 20.88 18.59
CA ARG A 114 -5.10 19.61 19.00
C ARG A 114 -6.03 18.42 18.76
N GLN A 115 -7.33 18.56 19.03
CA GLN A 115 -8.30 17.47 18.76
C GLN A 115 -8.49 17.22 17.27
N ASN A 116 -8.46 18.28 16.46
CA ASN A 116 -8.46 18.16 15.01
C ASN A 116 -7.20 17.42 14.50
N LEU A 117 -6.04 17.71 15.08
CA LEU A 117 -4.80 16.99 14.80
C LEU A 117 -4.88 15.51 15.18
N ILE A 118 -5.41 15.18 16.37
CA ILE A 118 -5.62 13.77 16.75
C ILE A 118 -6.55 13.08 15.76
N SER A 119 -7.65 13.74 15.39
CA SER A 119 -8.59 13.22 14.41
C SER A 119 -7.89 12.91 13.08
N TYR A 120 -7.01 13.81 12.64
CA TYR A 120 -6.16 13.63 11.45
C TYR A 120 -5.28 12.38 11.53
N LEU A 121 -4.65 12.13 12.69
CA LEU A 121 -3.84 10.92 12.89
C LEU A 121 -4.69 9.66 13.01
N VAL A 122 -5.86 9.72 13.65
CA VAL A 122 -6.82 8.62 13.78
C VAL A 122 -7.38 8.21 12.41
N TYR A 123 -7.61 9.17 11.51
CA TYR A 123 -7.97 8.89 10.12
C TYR A 123 -6.93 7.98 9.45
N PHE A 124 -5.64 8.29 9.59
CA PHE A 124 -4.57 7.41 9.07
C PHE A 124 -4.47 6.07 9.81
N GLU A 125 -4.77 6.02 11.11
CA GLU A 125 -4.76 4.75 11.85
C GLU A 125 -5.85 3.81 11.32
N GLY A 126 -7.06 4.32 11.09
CA GLY A 126 -8.14 3.55 10.46
C GLY A 126 -7.75 3.01 9.08
N LEU A 127 -7.10 3.85 8.26
CA LEU A 127 -6.59 3.45 6.95
C LEU A 127 -5.49 2.41 7.01
N SER A 128 -4.60 2.54 7.98
CA SER A 128 -3.51 1.60 8.18
C SER A 128 -4.04 0.18 8.40
N VAL A 129 -5.17 0.04 9.09
CA VAL A 129 -5.83 -1.26 9.31
C VAL A 129 -6.32 -1.84 8.00
N SER A 130 -6.97 -1.04 7.14
CA SER A 130 -7.47 -1.47 5.83
C SER A 130 -6.35 -1.95 4.90
N VAL A 131 -5.24 -1.21 4.85
CA VAL A 131 -4.03 -1.60 4.12
C VAL A 131 -3.45 -2.91 4.66
N GLN A 132 -3.30 -3.01 5.98
CA GLN A 132 -2.68 -4.18 6.60
C GLN A 132 -3.54 -5.44 6.49
N ARG A 133 -4.87 -5.28 6.39
CA ARG A 133 -5.82 -6.36 6.10
C ARG A 133 -5.93 -6.70 4.61
N LYS A 134 -5.16 -6.02 3.74
CA LYS A 134 -5.17 -6.18 2.27
C LYS A 134 -6.54 -5.89 1.64
N ILE A 135 -7.32 -5.03 2.29
CA ILE A 135 -8.57 -4.49 1.74
C ILE A 135 -8.20 -3.50 0.62
N ILE A 136 -7.23 -2.61 0.90
CA ILE A 136 -6.56 -1.80 -0.11
C ILE A 136 -5.17 -2.38 -0.36
N GLY A 137 -4.81 -2.51 -1.62
CA GLY A 137 -3.44 -2.67 -2.05
C GLY A 137 -2.64 -1.38 -1.88
N MET A 138 -1.39 -1.52 -1.46
CA MET A 138 -0.44 -0.41 -1.40
C MET A 138 -0.22 0.29 -2.75
N GLU A 139 -0.49 -0.40 -3.86
CA GLU A 139 -0.34 0.14 -5.21
C GLU A 139 -1.45 1.13 -5.57
N SER A 140 -2.65 0.94 -5.03
CA SER A 140 -3.83 1.82 -5.21
C SER A 140 -3.81 3.01 -4.27
N THR A 141 -2.81 3.07 -3.38
CA THR A 141 -2.56 4.23 -2.55
C THR A 141 -1.99 5.33 -3.43
N ASP A 142 -2.78 6.38 -3.65
CA ASP A 142 -2.41 7.52 -4.49
C ASP A 142 -1.23 8.30 -3.90
N ASP A 143 -0.49 8.99 -4.75
CA ASP A 143 0.64 9.81 -4.38
C ASP A 143 0.24 10.95 -3.43
N LEU A 144 -0.98 11.48 -3.61
CA LEU A 144 -1.56 12.49 -2.72
C LEU A 144 -1.78 11.98 -1.30
N PHE A 145 -2.21 10.72 -1.14
CA PHE A 145 -2.37 10.14 0.18
C PHE A 145 -1.03 10.03 0.89
N ALA A 146 -0.03 9.48 0.20
CA ALA A 146 1.28 9.32 0.80
C ALA A 146 1.92 10.67 1.11
N TYR A 147 1.69 11.69 0.28
CA TYR A 147 2.08 13.07 0.56
C TYR A 147 1.53 13.54 1.91
N ARG A 148 0.21 13.46 2.11
CA ARG A 148 -0.45 13.84 3.37
C ARG A 148 0.08 13.06 4.56
N PHE A 149 0.24 11.75 4.41
CA PHE A 149 0.75 10.89 5.47
C PHE A 149 2.18 11.26 5.87
N PHE A 150 3.08 11.45 4.91
CA PHE A 150 4.47 11.80 5.18
C PHE A 150 4.63 13.22 5.72
N LEU A 151 3.79 14.17 5.30
CA LEU A 151 3.76 15.50 5.91
C LEU A 151 3.60 15.43 7.44
N ALA A 152 2.73 14.55 7.94
CA ALA A 152 2.59 14.34 9.38
C ALA A 152 3.75 13.54 9.98
N PHE A 153 4.10 12.40 9.39
CA PHE A 153 5.06 11.47 9.98
C PHE A 153 6.53 11.90 9.89
N HIS A 154 6.85 12.91 9.08
CA HIS A 154 8.17 13.55 9.03
C HIS A 154 8.20 14.91 9.72
N ASN A 155 7.10 15.33 10.36
CA ASN A 155 7.07 16.56 11.14
C ASN A 155 7.70 16.32 12.54
N PRO A 156 8.79 17.01 12.90
CA PRO A 156 9.49 16.78 14.17
C PRO A 156 8.65 17.16 15.40
N PHE A 157 7.78 18.17 15.29
CA PHE A 157 6.85 18.53 16.37
C PHE A 157 5.91 17.36 16.66
N LEU A 158 5.28 16.79 15.62
CA LEU A 158 4.38 15.64 15.81
C LEU A 158 5.12 14.41 16.31
N GLN A 159 6.36 14.19 15.89
CA GLN A 159 7.15 13.09 16.41
C GLN A 159 7.39 13.22 17.91
N GLN A 160 7.79 14.40 18.37
CA GLN A 160 8.16 14.63 19.77
C GLN A 160 6.94 14.69 20.68
N GLU A 161 5.89 15.42 20.30
CA GLU A 161 4.78 15.75 21.20
C GLU A 161 3.60 14.76 21.14
N GLU A 162 3.55 13.89 20.13
CA GLU A 162 2.41 12.98 19.94
C GLU A 162 2.84 11.57 19.53
N LEU A 163 3.49 11.39 18.38
CA LEU A 163 3.68 10.08 17.77
C LEU A 163 4.59 9.16 18.61
N LEU A 164 5.70 9.66 19.15
CA LEU A 164 6.65 8.84 19.93
C LEU A 164 6.14 8.56 21.34
N ASP A 165 5.50 9.54 21.98
CA ASP A 165 4.91 9.40 23.33
C ASP A 165 3.72 8.43 23.33
N TYR A 166 2.92 8.47 22.26
CA TYR A 166 1.70 7.67 22.11
C TYR A 166 1.84 6.56 21.05
N ILE A 167 3.05 5.98 20.93
CA ILE A 167 3.39 4.97 19.90
C ILE A 167 2.43 3.77 19.85
N HIS A 168 1.85 3.38 20.99
CA HIS A 168 0.92 2.27 21.08
C HIS A 168 -0.47 2.58 20.48
N TYR A 169 -0.90 3.84 20.51
CA TYR A 169 -2.18 4.26 19.95
C TYR A 169 -2.15 4.32 18.42
N TYR A 170 -1.01 4.71 17.84
CA TYR A 170 -0.80 4.81 16.39
C TYR A 170 -0.04 3.61 15.81
N ARG A 171 -0.17 2.44 16.44
CA ARG A 171 0.59 1.23 16.08
C ARG A 171 0.45 0.90 14.59
N GLY A 172 -0.76 1.00 14.05
CA GLY A 172 -1.03 0.72 12.66
C GLY A 172 -0.32 1.70 11.74
N CYS A 173 -0.35 3.00 12.06
CA CYS A 173 0.36 4.03 11.32
C CYS A 173 1.87 3.80 11.27
N PHE A 174 2.52 3.38 12.36
CA PHE A 174 3.94 3.05 12.33
C PHE A 174 4.23 1.89 11.36
N VAL A 175 3.40 0.85 11.35
CA VAL A 175 3.56 -0.24 10.37
C VAL A 175 3.35 0.27 8.94
N LEU A 176 2.32 1.09 8.73
CA LEU A 176 2.03 1.72 7.45
C LEU A 176 3.19 2.60 6.97
N TYR A 177 3.83 3.36 7.86
CA TYR A 177 5.00 4.18 7.55
C TYR A 177 6.13 3.38 6.90
N PHE A 178 6.49 2.23 7.46
CA PHE A 178 7.53 1.39 6.87
C PHE A 178 7.09 0.73 5.56
N MET A 179 5.82 0.35 5.43
CA MET A 179 5.27 -0.20 4.19
C MET A 179 5.27 0.85 3.07
N LEU A 180 4.78 2.06 3.35
CA LEU A 180 4.77 3.18 2.40
C LEU A 180 6.19 3.59 2.05
N SER A 181 7.08 3.72 3.04
CA SER A 181 8.49 4.05 2.80
C SER A 181 9.13 3.05 1.85
N GLU A 182 8.87 1.75 2.00
CA GLU A 182 9.41 0.75 1.06
C GLU A 182 8.93 0.98 -0.38
N VAL A 183 7.63 1.22 -0.57
CA VAL A 183 7.03 1.43 -1.90
C VAL A 183 7.59 2.70 -2.54
N TRP A 184 7.63 3.79 -1.77
CA TRP A 184 8.12 5.08 -2.21
C TRP A 184 9.60 5.09 -2.55
N LEU A 185 10.45 4.51 -1.68
CA LEU A 185 11.88 4.40 -1.95
C LEU A 185 12.15 3.59 -3.23
N LYS A 186 11.38 2.52 -3.48
CA LYS A 186 11.49 1.76 -4.73
C LYS A 186 11.05 2.59 -5.93
N ARG A 187 9.91 3.28 -5.86
CA ARG A 187 9.42 4.18 -6.92
C ARG A 187 10.46 5.25 -7.26
N TRP A 188 11.02 5.90 -6.24
CA TRP A 188 12.07 6.91 -6.42
C TRP A 188 13.33 6.33 -7.08
N ILE A 189 13.83 5.17 -6.62
CA ILE A 189 15.01 4.52 -7.21
C ILE A 189 14.76 4.16 -8.67
N LEU A 190 13.60 3.58 -8.99
CA LEU A 190 13.22 3.25 -10.35
C LEU A 190 13.12 4.49 -11.24
N TRP A 191 12.53 5.56 -10.73
CA TRP A 191 12.41 6.84 -11.42
C TRP A 191 13.79 7.43 -11.72
N LYS A 192 14.67 7.55 -10.71
CA LYS A 192 16.01 8.12 -10.87
C LYS A 192 16.89 7.30 -11.82
N ASN A 193 16.69 5.98 -11.87
CA ASN A 193 17.37 5.13 -12.85
C ASN A 193 16.86 5.34 -14.28
N ARG A 194 15.57 5.65 -14.44
CA ARG A 194 14.95 5.91 -15.75
C ARG A 194 15.23 7.33 -16.26
N TYR A 195 15.30 8.29 -15.35
CA TYR A 195 15.47 9.72 -15.66
C TYR A 195 16.64 10.30 -14.83
N PRO A 196 17.90 9.95 -15.16
CA PRO A 196 19.05 10.35 -14.33
C PRO A 196 19.28 11.86 -14.30
N ASN A 197 18.93 12.57 -15.38
CA ASN A 197 19.20 13.99 -15.58
C ASN A 197 17.95 14.87 -15.45
N ASP A 198 16.76 14.28 -15.22
CA ASP A 198 15.56 15.07 -14.94
C ASP A 198 15.60 15.44 -13.46
N THR A 199 15.55 16.74 -13.17
CA THR A 199 15.43 17.28 -11.81
C THR A 199 14.10 17.99 -11.60
N LYS A 200 13.34 18.23 -12.68
CA LYS A 200 12.10 19.01 -12.67
C LYS A 200 10.91 18.15 -12.22
N ASN A 201 10.90 16.89 -12.62
CA ASN A 201 9.83 15.95 -12.28
C ASN A 201 10.25 14.94 -11.21
N GLU A 202 11.28 15.27 -10.42
CA GLU A 202 11.71 14.40 -9.33
C GLU A 202 10.55 14.19 -8.34
N PRO A 203 10.24 12.94 -7.95
CA PRO A 203 9.18 12.69 -6.98
C PRO A 203 9.48 13.46 -5.69
N ALA A 204 8.58 14.36 -5.31
CA ALA A 204 8.85 15.38 -4.29
C ALA A 204 9.08 14.83 -2.86
N ILE A 205 8.80 13.55 -2.59
CA ILE A 205 9.02 12.99 -1.24
C ILE A 205 9.98 11.80 -1.25
N PRO A 206 11.25 12.13 -0.99
CA PRO A 206 12.14 11.37 -0.14
C PRO A 206 12.57 12.27 1.03
N LEU A 207 11.70 12.45 2.03
CA LEU A 207 12.02 13.27 3.20
C LEU A 207 12.82 12.45 4.22
N PHE A 208 14.13 12.75 4.25
CA PHE A 208 15.11 12.13 5.13
C PHE A 208 15.32 12.88 6.43
N ASN A 209 14.94 14.16 6.47
CA ASN A 209 15.00 14.97 7.70
C ASN A 209 13.91 14.45 8.63
N TYR A 210 14.30 14.04 9.83
CA TYR A 210 13.41 13.43 10.81
C TYR A 210 12.79 12.10 10.33
N SER A 211 13.53 11.28 9.60
CA SER A 211 13.03 9.93 9.26
C SER A 211 12.95 9.05 10.51
N LEU A 212 11.78 8.47 10.77
CA LEU A 212 11.59 7.45 11.82
C LEU A 212 12.35 6.15 11.52
N LEU A 213 12.88 5.98 10.30
CA LEU A 213 13.75 4.85 9.95
C LEU A 213 15.06 4.86 10.74
N ASP A 214 15.52 6.03 11.19
CA ASP A 214 16.75 6.14 11.98
C ASP A 214 16.51 5.86 13.47
N ASN A 215 15.27 6.00 13.93
CA ASN A 215 14.92 5.74 15.31
C ASN A 215 14.87 4.23 15.60
N GLN A 216 15.82 3.76 16.43
CA GLN A 216 15.96 2.34 16.74
C GLN A 216 14.79 1.81 17.59
N SER A 217 14.26 2.60 18.53
CA SER A 217 13.13 2.16 19.36
C SER A 217 11.87 1.94 18.52
N VAL A 218 11.61 2.82 17.56
CA VAL A 218 10.51 2.68 16.58
C VAL A 218 10.71 1.44 15.71
N CYS A 219 11.93 1.19 15.23
CA CYS A 219 12.24 0.00 14.45
C CYS A 219 11.97 -1.29 15.25
N ASP A 220 12.40 -1.34 16.50
CA ASP A 220 12.21 -2.50 17.37
C ASP A 220 10.73 -2.70 17.73
N PHE A 221 10.00 -1.62 17.99
CA PHE A 221 8.55 -1.66 18.20
C PHE A 221 7.82 -2.29 17.00
N VAL A 222 8.12 -1.86 15.78
CA VAL A 222 7.46 -2.39 14.58
C VAL A 222 7.78 -3.88 14.36
N VAL A 223 9.00 -4.31 14.70
CA VAL A 223 9.41 -5.72 14.64
C VAL A 223 8.68 -6.57 15.67
N GLN A 224 8.59 -6.11 16.92
CA GLN A 224 7.91 -6.81 18.00
C GLN A 224 6.43 -7.04 17.69
N ASN A 225 5.82 -6.08 16.99
CA ASN A 225 4.45 -6.18 16.52
C ASN A 225 4.25 -7.17 15.36
N LYS A 226 5.31 -7.90 14.95
CA LYS A 226 5.39 -9.02 13.99
C LYS A 226 4.82 -8.77 12.59
N LYS A 227 4.54 -7.52 12.22
CA LYS A 227 4.05 -7.19 10.87
C LYS A 227 5.16 -7.01 9.84
N ILE A 228 6.38 -6.67 10.28
CA ILE A 228 7.55 -6.44 9.41
C ILE A 228 8.79 -7.12 10.00
N SER A 229 9.56 -7.82 9.17
CA SER A 229 10.77 -8.51 9.62
C SER A 229 11.97 -7.56 9.75
N ARG A 230 12.90 -7.87 10.68
CA ARG A 230 14.18 -7.12 10.81
C ARG A 230 14.95 -7.03 9.49
N ARG A 231 14.96 -8.12 8.72
CA ARG A 231 15.60 -8.16 7.39
C ARG A 231 14.98 -7.13 6.44
N LYS A 232 13.65 -7.01 6.46
CA LYS A 232 12.91 -6.05 5.64
C LYS A 232 13.21 -4.60 6.07
N ILE A 233 13.21 -4.30 7.37
CA ILE A 233 13.61 -2.97 7.88
C ILE A 233 15.04 -2.63 7.44
N LYS A 234 15.99 -3.55 7.60
CA LYS A 234 17.38 -3.34 7.17
C LYS A 234 17.48 -3.03 5.67
N LYS A 235 16.65 -3.68 4.84
CA LYS A 235 16.58 -3.39 3.40
C LYS A 235 16.04 -1.97 3.15
N ILE A 236 15.00 -1.56 3.85
CA ILE A 236 14.42 -0.20 3.75
C ILE A 236 15.47 0.85 4.14
N LYS A 237 16.15 0.67 5.29
CA LYS A 237 17.24 1.56 5.72
C LYS A 237 18.34 1.68 4.67
N LYS A 238 18.81 0.55 4.12
CA LYS A 238 19.82 0.56 3.04
C LYS A 238 19.37 1.34 1.81
N MET A 239 18.10 1.22 1.41
CA MET A 239 17.56 2.00 0.29
C MET A 239 17.56 3.49 0.64
N ALA A 240 17.11 3.87 1.84
CA ALA A 240 17.14 5.25 2.29
C ALA A 240 18.57 5.83 2.31
N ASP A 241 19.54 5.10 2.87
CA ASP A 241 20.95 5.52 2.93
C ASP A 241 21.57 5.69 1.54
N TYR A 242 21.24 4.81 0.60
CA TYR A 242 21.68 4.93 -0.79
C TYR A 242 21.18 6.23 -1.43
N ILE A 243 19.91 6.56 -1.23
CA ILE A 243 19.32 7.79 -1.77
C ILE A 243 19.96 9.01 -1.11
N ARG A 244 20.08 9.05 0.23
CA ARG A 244 20.74 10.14 0.97
C ARG A 244 22.13 10.46 0.42
N LYS A 245 22.95 9.42 0.21
CA LYS A 245 24.30 9.57 -0.34
C LYS A 245 24.27 10.16 -1.75
N LYS A 246 23.34 9.73 -2.59
CA LYS A 246 23.20 10.22 -3.96
C LYS A 246 22.76 11.69 -4.00
N THR A 247 21.73 12.05 -3.22
CA THR A 247 21.23 13.43 -3.12
C THR A 247 22.29 14.39 -2.56
N ASN A 248 23.05 13.98 -1.53
CA ASN A 248 24.11 14.81 -0.98
C ASN A 248 25.30 14.99 -1.95
N LYS A 249 25.60 13.97 -2.76
CA LYS A 249 26.63 14.05 -3.80
C LYS A 249 26.22 15.05 -4.90
N GLU A 250 24.96 15.05 -5.30
CA GLU A 250 24.43 15.99 -6.31
C GLU A 250 24.45 17.44 -5.79
N LYS A 251 24.14 17.68 -4.50
CA LYS A 251 24.22 19.01 -3.88
C LYS A 251 25.64 19.55 -3.69
N SER A 252 26.67 18.70 -3.77
CA SER A 252 28.07 19.08 -3.56
C SER A 252 28.88 19.21 -4.85
N GLN A 253 28.27 18.95 -6.02
CA GLN A 253 28.88 19.31 -7.30
C GLN A 253 28.68 20.82 -7.54
N PRO A 254 29.74 21.58 -7.88
CA PRO A 254 29.61 23.00 -8.18
C PRO A 254 28.70 23.16 -9.40
N ILE A 255 27.85 24.18 -9.35
CA ILE A 255 27.09 24.63 -10.51
C ILE A 255 28.14 25.15 -11.49
N GLU A 256 28.39 24.42 -12.57
CA GLU A 256 29.12 24.96 -13.72
C GLU A 256 28.15 25.95 -14.40
N ASP A 257 28.38 27.24 -14.12
CA ASP A 257 27.80 28.38 -14.84
C ASP A 257 28.41 28.52 -16.25
#